data_AF-A0A8E2ETM0-F1
#
_entry.id   AF-A0A8E2ETM0-F1
#
_cell.length_a   1.000
_cell.length_b   1.000
_cell.length_c   1.000
_cell.angle_alpha   90.00
_cell.angle_beta   90.00
_cell.angle_gamma   90.00
#
_symmetry.space_group_name_H-M   'P 1'
#
loop_
_entity.id
_entity.type
_entity.pdbx_description
1 polymer ?
#
loop_
_entity_poly.entity_id
_entity_poly.type
_entity_poly.pdbx_seq_one_letter_code
_entity_poly.pdbx_strand_id
1 'polypeptide(L)'
;MSFMLQFPPSTFPVPTNIDRRAYADIFIGNINISQKIPRIPLAMLLHFAPNLAKYLESVTMQSGAPHNDRCLNLPNESAEIYGIQVIISRMLQLSGIASPPIIHEPNTIIGAIRILRAWRLFGIDMKGASSIHTRILAVLWLHTIKNNEVEAIWEYFEKDNPIVNAMIQNIVNNCALGEINGVEYTKIRYYARGHPSLSGRIREATAALDRKVTKEETATRSQH
;
A
#
# COMPACT_ATOMS: atom_id res chain seq x y z
N MET A 1 8.53 -15.77 5.07
CA MET A 1 8.89 -14.72 6.04
C MET A 1 7.71 -13.77 6.13
N SER A 2 7.08 -13.60 7.29
CA SER A 2 5.90 -12.74 7.40
C SER A 2 6.33 -11.27 7.32
N PHE A 3 6.03 -10.63 6.20
CA PHE A 3 6.30 -9.21 5.94
C PHE A 3 5.35 -8.36 6.80
N MET A 4 5.61 -8.36 8.10
CA MET A 4 4.66 -7.89 9.10
C MET A 4 4.76 -6.39 9.23
N LEU A 5 3.68 -5.71 8.85
CA LEU A 5 3.28 -4.46 9.43
C LEU A 5 3.63 -4.44 10.93
N GLN A 6 4.42 -3.45 11.33
CA GLN A 6 4.85 -3.27 12.71
C GLN A 6 4.09 -2.10 13.31
N PHE A 7 3.29 -2.38 14.33
CA PHE A 7 2.67 -1.32 15.11
C PHE A 7 3.72 -0.63 16.00
N PRO A 8 3.53 0.66 16.34
CA PRO A 8 4.45 1.40 17.20
C PRO A 8 4.69 0.67 18.53
N PRO A 9 5.90 0.74 19.12
CA PRO A 9 6.17 0.09 20.42
C PRO A 9 5.18 0.49 21.53
N SER A 10 4.59 1.68 21.45
CA SER A 10 3.57 2.18 22.37
C SER A 10 2.27 1.37 22.38
N THR A 11 2.02 0.51 21.38
CA THR A 11 0.86 -0.40 21.38
C THR A 11 1.08 -1.63 22.24
N PHE A 12 2.22 -1.75 22.94
CA PHE A 12 2.53 -2.88 23.81
C PHE A 12 2.81 -2.42 25.25
N PRO A 13 2.38 -3.19 26.27
CA PRO A 13 1.65 -4.47 26.17
C PRO A 13 0.20 -4.31 25.70
N VAL A 14 -0.35 -5.38 25.11
CA VAL A 14 -1.78 -5.41 24.75
C VAL A 14 -2.60 -5.54 26.05
N PRO A 15 -3.62 -4.67 26.28
CA PRO A 15 -4.48 -4.74 27.45
C PRO A 15 -5.17 -6.10 27.61
N THR A 16 -5.37 -6.55 28.85
CA THR A 16 -6.02 -7.85 29.14
C THR A 16 -7.49 -7.93 28.74
N ASN A 17 -8.13 -6.78 28.52
CA ASN A 17 -9.54 -6.64 28.14
C ASN A 17 -9.72 -6.22 26.67
N ILE A 18 -8.72 -6.47 25.82
CA ILE A 18 -8.72 -6.08 24.40
C ILE A 18 -9.87 -6.72 23.60
N ASP A 19 -10.39 -7.85 24.07
CA ASP A 19 -11.46 -8.66 23.48
C ASP A 19 -12.85 -8.33 24.05
N ARG A 20 -12.98 -7.30 24.90
CA ARG A 20 -14.23 -6.93 25.56
C ARG A 20 -15.36 -6.72 24.54
N ARG A 21 -16.55 -7.21 24.89
CA ARG A 21 -17.77 -7.15 24.08
C ARG A 21 -18.22 -5.71 23.83
N ALA A 22 -17.76 -5.17 22.71
CA ALA A 22 -18.29 -4.02 21.95
C ALA A 22 -17.60 -4.09 20.59
N TYR A 23 -18.32 -4.46 19.54
CA TYR A 23 -17.72 -4.63 18.22
C TYR A 23 -17.86 -3.33 17.41
N ALA A 24 -16.90 -3.12 16.52
CA ALA A 24 -16.96 -2.01 15.59
C ALA A 24 -17.65 -2.47 14.30
N ASP A 25 -18.65 -1.72 13.86
CA ASP A 25 -19.10 -1.76 12.48
C ASP A 25 -18.31 -0.76 11.65
N ILE A 26 -17.70 -1.22 10.56
CA ILE A 26 -16.83 -0.36 9.73
C ILE A 26 -17.55 -0.05 8.43
N PHE A 27 -17.74 1.24 8.19
CA PHE A 27 -18.26 1.78 6.95
C PHE A 27 -17.16 2.57 6.23
N ILE A 28 -17.16 2.50 4.91
CA ILE A 28 -16.34 3.36 4.05
C ILE A 28 -17.29 4.13 3.14
N GLY A 29 -17.42 5.43 3.39
CA GLY A 29 -18.56 6.20 2.86
C GLY A 29 -19.88 5.54 3.27
N ASN A 30 -20.72 5.18 2.29
CA ASN A 30 -22.02 4.56 2.53
C ASN A 30 -21.99 3.01 2.47
N ILE A 31 -20.81 2.40 2.40
CA ILE A 31 -20.66 0.95 2.24
C ILE A 31 -20.27 0.32 3.57
N ASN A 32 -21.14 -0.53 4.12
CA ASN A 32 -20.79 -1.39 5.26
C ASN A 32 -19.82 -2.49 4.79
N ILE A 33 -18.63 -2.53 5.37
CA ILE A 33 -17.63 -3.56 5.08
C ILE A 33 -17.47 -4.59 6.21
N SER A 34 -18.19 -4.47 7.33
CA SER A 34 -18.16 -5.41 8.47
C SER A 34 -18.37 -6.86 8.06
N GLN A 35 -19.21 -7.09 7.04
CA GLN A 35 -19.48 -8.44 6.53
C GLN A 35 -18.29 -9.07 5.78
N LYS A 36 -17.32 -8.26 5.37
CA LYS A 36 -16.12 -8.68 4.61
C LYS A 36 -14.88 -8.82 5.48
N ILE A 37 -14.95 -8.44 6.75
CA ILE A 37 -13.85 -8.50 7.71
C ILE A 37 -14.26 -9.35 8.92
N PRO A 38 -13.31 -9.92 9.67
CA PRO A 38 -13.63 -10.53 10.94
C PRO A 38 -14.28 -9.51 11.89
N ARG A 39 -15.15 -9.97 12.80
CA ARG A 39 -15.68 -9.10 13.85
C ARG A 39 -14.54 -8.63 14.75
N ILE A 40 -14.42 -7.32 14.93
CA ILE A 40 -13.31 -6.69 15.64
C ILE A 40 -13.82 -6.00 16.89
N PRO A 41 -13.25 -6.31 18.07
CA PRO A 41 -13.49 -5.52 19.27
C PRO A 41 -13.07 -4.06 19.03
N LEU A 42 -13.95 -3.11 19.33
CA LEU A 42 -13.67 -1.70 19.18
C LEU A 42 -12.45 -1.27 20.01
N ALA A 43 -12.32 -1.81 21.24
CA ALA A 43 -11.18 -1.55 22.10
C ALA A 43 -9.85 -1.93 21.43
N MET A 44 -9.81 -3.08 20.74
CA MET A 44 -8.65 -3.50 19.94
C MET A 44 -8.32 -2.48 18.86
N LEU A 45 -9.32 -2.10 18.07
CA LEU A 45 -9.13 -1.19 16.94
C LEU A 45 -8.60 0.18 17.39
N LEU A 46 -9.16 0.74 18.46
CA LEU A 46 -8.72 2.03 19.01
C LEU A 46 -7.39 1.95 19.75
N HIS A 47 -7.02 0.79 20.29
CA HIS A 47 -5.71 0.58 20.90
C HIS A 47 -4.59 0.66 19.85
N PHE A 48 -4.76 -0.03 18.72
CA PHE A 48 -3.75 -0.04 17.66
C PHE A 48 -3.82 1.18 16.72
N ALA A 49 -5.00 1.77 16.55
CA ALA A 49 -5.24 2.91 15.68
C ALA A 49 -6.10 3.97 16.40
N PRO A 50 -5.54 4.66 17.41
CA PRO A 50 -6.29 5.60 18.25
C PRO A 50 -6.89 6.77 17.47
N ASN A 51 -6.25 7.13 16.35
CA ASN A 51 -6.73 8.17 15.45
C ASN A 51 -8.08 7.83 14.79
N LEU A 52 -8.52 6.58 14.81
CA LEU A 52 -9.86 6.18 14.35
C LEU A 52 -10.97 6.68 15.28
N ALA A 53 -10.66 7.07 16.51
CA ALA A 53 -11.67 7.57 17.45
C ALA A 53 -12.44 8.79 16.92
N LYS A 54 -11.81 9.61 16.06
CA LYS A 54 -12.47 10.78 15.43
C LYS A 54 -13.55 10.41 14.40
N TYR A 55 -13.52 9.17 13.90
CA TYR A 55 -14.49 8.64 12.94
C TYR A 55 -15.58 7.82 13.61
N LEU A 56 -15.54 7.72 14.95
CA LEU A 56 -16.65 7.14 15.69
C LEU A 56 -17.80 8.13 15.67
N GLU A 57 -18.87 7.75 14.98
CA GLU A 57 -20.13 8.41 15.22
C GLU A 57 -20.64 7.96 16.58
N SER A 58 -21.08 8.94 17.39
CA SER A 58 -21.95 8.62 18.50
C SER A 58 -23.24 8.06 17.89
N VAL A 59 -23.35 6.74 17.83
CA VAL A 59 -24.62 6.09 17.51
C VAL A 59 -25.60 6.59 18.57
N THR A 60 -26.48 7.52 18.20
CA THR A 60 -27.66 7.85 18.99
C THR A 60 -28.43 6.54 19.05
N MET A 61 -28.27 5.83 20.16
CA MET A 61 -28.98 4.59 20.40
C MET A 61 -30.46 4.88 20.30
N GLN A 62 -31.07 4.52 19.16
CA GLN A 62 -32.50 4.33 19.14
C GLN A 62 -32.77 3.19 20.11
N SER A 63 -33.30 3.58 21.26
CA SER A 63 -33.62 2.74 22.41
C SER A 63 -34.25 1.43 21.96
N GLY A 64 -33.51 0.32 22.00
CA GLY A 64 -34.06 -1.01 21.77
C GLY A 64 -33.13 -2.07 21.18
N ALA A 65 -32.01 -1.70 20.54
CA ALA A 65 -31.10 -2.70 19.96
C ALA A 65 -30.12 -3.24 21.04
N PRO A 66 -30.06 -4.57 21.29
CA PRO A 66 -29.24 -5.18 22.35
C PRO A 66 -27.74 -5.25 22.03
N HIS A 67 -27.23 -4.47 21.08
CA HIS A 67 -25.83 -4.49 20.70
C HIS A 67 -25.24 -3.08 20.77
N ASN A 68 -24.26 -2.92 21.67
CA ASN A 68 -23.39 -1.75 21.80
C ASN A 68 -22.40 -1.65 20.62
N ASP A 69 -22.88 -1.89 19.40
CA ASP A 69 -22.07 -1.81 18.20
C ASP A 69 -21.92 -0.33 17.84
N ARG A 70 -20.66 0.10 17.69
CA ARG A 70 -20.35 1.49 17.29
C ARG A 70 -19.94 1.52 15.83
N CYS A 71 -20.48 2.48 15.10
CA CYS A 71 -20.15 2.70 13.71
C CYS A 71 -18.88 3.55 13.58
N LEU A 72 -17.92 3.05 12.81
CA LEU A 72 -16.74 3.77 12.34
C LEU A 72 -16.95 4.13 10.87
N ASN A 73 -17.18 5.42 10.61
CA ASN A 73 -17.42 5.92 9.28
C ASN A 73 -16.13 6.53 8.71
N LEU A 74 -15.40 5.70 7.97
CA LEU A 74 -14.17 6.12 7.31
C LEU A 74 -14.50 6.92 6.03
N PRO A 75 -13.69 7.94 5.70
CA PRO A 75 -13.88 8.71 4.47
C PRO A 75 -13.85 7.80 3.24
N ASN A 76 -14.58 8.19 2.19
CA ASN A 76 -14.66 7.48 0.92
C ASN A 76 -13.38 7.66 0.07
N GLU A 77 -12.22 7.44 0.68
CA GLU A 77 -10.95 7.37 0.00
C GLU A 77 -10.80 5.95 -0.53
N SER A 78 -11.16 5.75 -1.80
CA SER A 78 -10.94 4.53 -2.60
C SER A 78 -10.85 3.26 -1.76
N ALA A 79 -11.99 2.82 -1.20
CA ALA A 79 -12.12 1.71 -0.26
C ALA A 79 -11.15 0.53 -0.50
N GLU A 80 -9.97 0.57 0.14
CA GLU A 80 -8.98 -0.50 0.02
C GLU A 80 -9.29 -1.62 1.03
N ILE A 81 -10.48 -2.25 0.88
CA ILE A 81 -11.00 -3.31 1.75
C ILE A 81 -9.93 -4.37 2.02
N TYR A 82 -9.17 -4.72 0.98
CA TYR A 82 -8.06 -5.66 1.09
C TYR A 82 -6.96 -5.18 2.05
N GLY A 83 -6.51 -3.93 1.94
CA GLY A 83 -5.52 -3.36 2.86
C GLY A 83 -6.03 -3.36 4.30
N ILE A 84 -7.30 -2.99 4.49
CA ILE A 84 -7.98 -2.99 5.79
C ILE A 84 -8.04 -4.42 6.38
N GLN A 85 -8.42 -5.43 5.60
CA GLN A 85 -8.41 -6.84 6.02
C GLN A 85 -7.03 -7.28 6.52
N VAL A 86 -5.96 -6.91 5.81
CA VAL A 86 -4.58 -7.26 6.20
C VAL A 86 -4.20 -6.62 7.53
N ILE A 87 -4.49 -5.32 7.71
CA ILE A 87 -4.19 -4.59 8.93
C ILE A 87 -4.94 -5.19 10.13
N ILE A 88 -6.24 -5.44 9.96
CA ILE A 88 -7.10 -6.03 10.98
C ILE A 88 -6.60 -7.42 11.39
N SER A 89 -6.30 -8.26 10.41
CA SER A 89 -5.78 -9.61 10.66
C SER A 89 -4.47 -9.54 11.46
N ARG A 90 -3.63 -8.54 11.17
CA ARG A 90 -2.41 -8.29 11.94
C ARG A 90 -2.71 -7.86 13.39
N MET A 91 -3.69 -6.99 13.61
CA MET A 91 -4.12 -6.60 14.96
C MET A 91 -4.64 -7.80 15.77
N LEU A 92 -5.45 -8.66 15.14
CA LEU A 92 -5.97 -9.89 15.76
C LEU A 92 -4.83 -10.82 16.17
N GLN A 93 -3.88 -11.08 15.25
CA GLN A 93 -2.68 -11.89 15.53
C GLN A 93 -1.88 -11.36 16.72
N LEU A 94 -1.63 -10.05 16.75
CA LEU A 94 -0.88 -9.40 17.84
C LEU A 94 -1.63 -9.40 19.17
N SER A 95 -2.95 -9.50 19.14
CA SER A 95 -3.81 -9.58 20.33
C SER A 95 -4.00 -11.01 20.82
N GLY A 96 -3.42 -12.02 20.15
CA GLY A 96 -3.65 -13.42 20.46
C GLY A 96 -5.05 -13.92 20.09
N ILE A 97 -5.80 -13.15 19.30
CA ILE A 97 -7.13 -13.53 18.81
C ILE A 97 -6.95 -14.31 17.50
N ALA A 98 -7.66 -15.44 17.37
CA ALA A 98 -7.63 -16.24 16.15
C ALA A 98 -8.03 -15.38 14.93
N SER A 99 -7.08 -15.19 14.01
CA SER A 99 -7.32 -14.51 12.74
C SER A 99 -7.58 -15.56 11.67
N PRO A 100 -8.58 -15.40 10.79
CA PRO A 100 -8.63 -16.20 9.59
C PRO A 100 -7.32 -16.02 8.80
N PRO A 101 -6.83 -17.06 8.11
CA PRO A 101 -5.66 -16.92 7.26
C PRO A 101 -5.96 -15.88 6.19
N ILE A 102 -5.07 -14.90 6.04
CA ILE A 102 -5.12 -14.01 4.87
C ILE A 102 -4.74 -14.91 3.68
N ILE A 103 -5.75 -15.31 2.90
CA ILE A 103 -5.63 -16.35 1.86
C ILE A 103 -4.62 -15.93 0.76
N HIS A 104 -4.32 -14.64 0.62
CA HIS A 104 -3.38 -14.14 -0.37
C HIS A 104 -2.50 -13.03 0.21
N GLU A 105 -1.19 -13.28 0.32
CA GLU A 105 -0.21 -12.19 0.38
C GLU A 105 -0.29 -11.41 -0.94
N PRO A 106 -0.26 -10.07 -0.91
CA PRO A 106 -0.21 -9.30 -2.13
C PRO A 106 1.23 -9.38 -2.63
N ASN A 107 1.49 -10.36 -3.49
CA ASN A 107 2.73 -10.43 -4.26
C ASN A 107 2.82 -9.33 -5.33
N THR A 108 1.88 -8.37 -5.35
CA THR A 108 1.79 -7.31 -6.34
C THR A 108 2.06 -5.94 -5.71
N ILE A 109 2.63 -5.04 -6.50
CA ILE A 109 2.86 -3.64 -6.11
C ILE A 109 1.54 -2.96 -5.76
N ILE A 110 0.49 -3.22 -6.53
CA ILE A 110 -0.84 -2.68 -6.28
C ILE A 110 -1.33 -3.08 -4.89
N GLY A 111 -1.28 -4.37 -4.54
CA GLY A 111 -1.73 -4.82 -3.22
C GLY A 111 -0.90 -4.23 -2.07
N ALA A 112 0.41 -4.03 -2.27
CA ALA A 112 1.26 -3.31 -1.33
C ALA A 112 0.80 -1.85 -1.12
N ILE A 113 0.51 -1.13 -2.21
CA ILE A 113 -0.02 0.24 -2.15
C ILE A 113 -1.38 0.30 -1.45
N ARG A 114 -2.27 -0.67 -1.69
CA ARG A 114 -3.56 -0.79 -0.99
C ARG A 114 -3.38 -0.89 0.53
N ILE A 115 -2.40 -1.67 0.98
CA ILE A 115 -2.07 -1.76 2.40
C ILE A 115 -1.55 -0.42 2.92
N LEU A 116 -0.65 0.25 2.20
CA LEU A 116 -0.10 1.55 2.62
C LEU A 116 -1.19 2.64 2.71
N ARG A 117 -2.15 2.65 1.78
CA ARG A 117 -3.34 3.52 1.84
C ARG A 117 -4.18 3.25 3.08
N ALA A 118 -4.50 1.98 3.34
CA ALA A 118 -5.24 1.59 4.54
C ALA A 118 -4.48 1.93 5.84
N TRP A 119 -3.14 1.78 5.84
CA TRP A 119 -2.28 2.12 6.98
C TRP A 119 -2.33 3.61 7.31
N ARG A 120 -2.26 4.45 6.26
CA ARG A 120 -2.43 5.90 6.37
C ARG A 120 -3.84 6.26 6.84
N LEU A 121 -4.88 5.60 6.33
CA LEU A 121 -6.27 5.80 6.73
C LEU A 121 -6.49 5.56 8.23
N PHE A 122 -5.82 4.54 8.78
CA PHE A 122 -5.84 4.21 10.20
C PHE A 122 -5.02 5.21 11.04
N GLY A 123 -4.30 6.14 10.40
CA GLY A 123 -3.49 7.15 11.06
C GLY A 123 -2.32 6.56 11.83
N ILE A 124 -1.77 5.43 11.37
CA ILE A 124 -0.62 4.77 12.01
C ILE A 124 0.68 5.30 11.40
N ASP A 125 1.75 5.40 12.19
CA ASP A 125 3.07 5.85 11.72
C ASP A 125 3.57 4.97 10.55
N MET A 126 3.95 5.62 9.45
CA MET A 126 4.46 4.98 8.24
C MET A 126 5.76 4.22 8.46
N LYS A 127 6.53 4.50 9.53
CA LYS A 127 7.72 3.70 9.90
C LYS A 127 7.38 2.21 10.06
N GLY A 128 6.19 1.93 10.57
CA GLY A 128 5.65 0.58 10.74
C GLY A 128 5.39 -0.20 9.43
N ALA A 129 5.38 0.51 8.31
CA ALA A 129 5.15 -0.04 6.97
C ALA A 129 6.41 -0.02 6.07
N SER A 130 7.59 0.27 6.63
CA SER A 130 8.87 0.31 5.89
C SER A 130 9.23 -0.98 5.15
N SER A 131 8.83 -2.14 5.70
CA SER A 131 9.00 -3.44 5.04
C SER A 131 8.22 -3.55 3.73
N ILE A 132 7.07 -2.87 3.61
CA ILE A 132 6.28 -2.82 2.39
C ILE A 132 6.99 -1.99 1.32
N HIS A 133 7.63 -0.88 1.69
CA HIS A 133 8.44 -0.09 0.75
C HIS A 133 9.61 -0.91 0.20
N THR A 134 10.32 -1.60 1.10
CA THR A 134 11.43 -2.49 0.73
C THR A 134 10.96 -3.58 -0.24
N ARG A 135 9.78 -4.14 0.00
CA ARG A 135 9.17 -5.14 -0.87
C ARG A 135 8.84 -4.58 -2.25
N ILE A 136 8.25 -3.39 -2.34
CA ILE A 136 7.95 -2.74 -3.63
C ILE A 136 9.26 -2.55 -4.43
N LEU A 137 10.32 -2.08 -3.78
CA LEU A 137 11.64 -1.93 -4.41
C LEU A 137 12.19 -3.29 -4.90
N ALA A 138 12.08 -4.33 -4.09
CA ALA A 138 12.53 -5.67 -4.48
C ALA A 138 11.76 -6.18 -5.71
N VAL A 139 10.44 -5.98 -5.77
CA VAL A 139 9.63 -6.36 -6.95
C VAL A 139 10.06 -5.56 -8.18
N LEU A 140 10.31 -4.25 -8.04
CA LEU A 140 10.81 -3.40 -9.12
C LEU A 140 12.23 -3.75 -9.59
N TRP A 141 13.01 -4.50 -8.81
CA TRP A 141 14.32 -5.00 -9.26
C TRP A 141 14.22 -6.35 -9.96
N LEU A 142 13.23 -7.18 -9.59
CA LEU A 142 13.13 -8.56 -10.06
C LEU A 142 12.17 -8.74 -11.23
N HIS A 143 11.25 -7.81 -11.43
CA HIS A 143 10.17 -7.95 -12.40
C HIS A 143 9.99 -6.71 -13.26
N THR A 144 9.64 -6.93 -14.52
CA THR A 144 9.23 -5.89 -15.45
C THR A 144 7.92 -5.26 -14.99
N ILE A 145 7.91 -3.94 -14.82
CA ILE A 145 6.73 -3.23 -14.34
C ILE A 145 5.63 -3.15 -15.40
N LYS A 146 4.37 -3.25 -14.95
CA LYS A 146 3.17 -3.07 -15.78
C LYS A 146 2.62 -1.65 -15.68
N ASN A 147 1.85 -1.22 -16.67
CA ASN A 147 1.23 0.10 -16.75
C ASN A 147 0.36 0.41 -15.53
N ASN A 148 -0.48 -0.52 -15.09
CA ASN A 148 -1.31 -0.32 -13.90
C ASN A 148 -0.49 -0.16 -12.61
N GLU A 149 0.71 -0.73 -12.55
CA GLU A 149 1.65 -0.53 -11.43
C GLU A 149 2.35 0.84 -11.54
N VAL A 150 2.67 1.29 -12.75
CA VAL A 150 3.18 2.66 -13.01
C VAL A 150 2.16 3.68 -12.52
N GLU A 151 0.89 3.53 -12.91
CA GLU A 151 -0.21 4.40 -12.49
C GLU A 151 -0.33 4.41 -10.95
N ALA A 152 -0.39 3.24 -10.33
CA ALA A 152 -0.54 3.12 -8.89
C ALA A 152 0.64 3.75 -8.12
N ILE A 153 1.89 3.52 -8.55
CA ILE A 153 3.07 4.11 -7.92
C ILE A 153 3.04 5.63 -8.08
N TRP A 154 2.79 6.12 -9.29
CA TRP A 154 2.83 7.54 -9.61
C TRP A 154 1.77 8.34 -8.87
N GLU A 155 0.58 7.77 -8.69
CA GLU A 155 -0.51 8.40 -7.96
C GLU A 155 -0.33 8.37 -6.44
N TYR A 156 0.37 7.36 -5.90
CA TYR A 156 0.51 7.19 -4.46
C TYR A 156 1.75 7.86 -3.88
N PHE A 157 2.90 7.73 -4.54
CA PHE A 157 4.17 8.20 -3.99
C PHE A 157 4.51 9.61 -4.48
N GLU A 158 5.17 10.38 -3.61
CA GLU A 158 5.74 11.66 -4.00
C GLU A 158 6.77 11.49 -5.12
N LYS A 159 6.91 12.52 -5.96
CA LYS A 159 7.75 12.44 -7.17
C LYS A 159 9.20 12.12 -6.84
N ASP A 160 9.73 12.65 -5.75
CA ASP A 160 11.13 12.45 -5.36
C ASP A 160 11.36 11.16 -4.55
N ASN A 161 10.30 10.37 -4.33
CA ASN A 161 10.38 9.12 -3.60
C ASN A 161 11.30 8.10 -4.31
N PRO A 162 12.17 7.37 -3.57
CA PRO A 162 13.02 6.33 -4.14
C PRO A 162 12.28 5.26 -4.97
N ILE A 163 11.03 4.95 -4.62
CA ILE A 163 10.20 3.99 -5.37
C ILE A 163 9.85 4.53 -6.76
N VAL A 164 9.56 5.83 -6.88
CA VAL A 164 9.28 6.46 -8.18
C VAL A 164 10.54 6.46 -9.06
N ASN A 165 11.71 6.74 -8.46
CA ASN A 165 12.99 6.62 -9.16
C ASN A 165 13.25 5.19 -9.63
N ALA A 166 13.04 4.19 -8.77
CA ALA A 166 13.21 2.78 -9.11
C ALA A 166 12.24 2.35 -10.23
N MET A 167 10.98 2.81 -10.18
CA MET A 167 10.00 2.60 -11.25
C MET A 167 10.50 3.13 -12.59
N ILE A 168 11.00 4.36 -12.64
CA ILE A 168 11.51 4.97 -13.87
C ILE A 168 12.71 4.18 -14.41
N GLN A 169 13.65 3.79 -13.56
CA GLN A 169 14.78 2.96 -13.96
C GLN A 169 14.34 1.59 -14.48
N ASN A 170 13.35 0.96 -13.84
CA ASN A 170 12.77 -0.30 -14.31
C ASN A 170 12.20 -0.15 -15.73
N ILE A 171 11.42 0.92 -15.99
CA ILE A 171 10.87 1.18 -17.34
C ILE A 171 12.00 1.31 -18.37
N VAL A 172 13.01 2.13 -18.08
CA VAL A 172 14.08 2.44 -19.03
C VAL A 172 14.95 1.21 -19.32
N ASN A 173 15.39 0.51 -18.27
CA ASN A 173 16.26 -0.66 -18.42
C ASN A 173 15.54 -1.79 -19.16
N ASN A 174 14.30 -2.11 -18.78
CA ASN A 174 13.55 -3.18 -19.41
C ASN A 174 13.08 -2.83 -20.83
N CYS A 175 12.92 -1.54 -21.15
CA CYS A 175 12.71 -1.10 -22.53
C CYS A 175 13.98 -1.29 -23.38
N ALA A 176 15.16 -0.94 -22.85
CA ALA A 176 16.43 -1.11 -23.55
C ALA A 176 16.77 -2.60 -23.79
N LEU A 177 16.40 -3.46 -22.84
CA LEU A 177 16.55 -4.92 -22.94
C LEU A 177 15.46 -5.60 -23.80
N GLY A 178 14.42 -4.86 -24.21
CA GLY A 178 13.29 -5.41 -24.96
C GLY A 178 12.35 -6.31 -24.14
N GLU A 179 12.42 -6.26 -22.82
CA GLU A 179 11.59 -7.05 -21.90
C GLU A 179 10.17 -6.48 -21.77
N ILE A 180 10.00 -5.16 -21.93
CA ILE A 180 8.67 -4.54 -22.01
C ILE A 180 8.12 -4.76 -23.42
N ASN A 181 7.05 -5.56 -23.53
CA ASN A 181 6.37 -5.73 -24.82
C ASN A 181 5.80 -4.41 -25.35
N GLY A 182 5.69 -4.28 -26.67
CA GLY A 182 5.30 -3.02 -27.33
C GLY A 182 3.90 -2.50 -26.94
N VAL A 183 2.95 -3.39 -26.63
CA VAL A 183 1.60 -3.01 -26.18
C VAL A 183 1.67 -2.35 -24.81
N GLU A 184 2.41 -2.96 -23.88
CA GLU A 184 2.57 -2.45 -22.52
C GLU A 184 3.35 -1.14 -22.51
N TYR A 185 4.42 -1.05 -23.30
CA TYR A 185 5.17 0.18 -23.45
C TYR A 185 4.32 1.32 -24.04
N THR A 186 3.44 1.02 -24.99
CA THR A 186 2.51 2.00 -25.56
C THR A 186 1.55 2.55 -24.51
N LYS A 187 1.03 1.69 -23.62
CA LYS A 187 0.18 2.13 -22.50
C LYS A 187 0.94 3.04 -21.53
N ILE A 188 2.15 2.63 -21.13
CA ILE A 188 3.01 3.43 -20.24
C ILE A 188 3.30 4.80 -20.85
N ARG A 189 3.63 4.86 -22.13
CA ARG A 189 3.85 6.14 -22.83
C ARG A 189 2.58 6.99 -22.91
N TYR A 190 1.44 6.37 -23.18
CA TYR A 190 0.16 7.09 -23.23
C TYR A 190 -0.17 7.71 -21.87
N TYR A 191 -0.05 6.95 -20.78
CA TYR A 191 -0.23 7.47 -19.43
C TYR A 191 0.78 8.58 -19.09
N ALA A 192 2.06 8.38 -19.40
CA ALA A 192 3.12 9.36 -19.15
C ALA A 192 2.90 10.67 -19.93
N ARG A 193 2.31 10.64 -21.13
CA ARG A 193 1.96 11.87 -21.89
C ARG A 193 0.95 12.74 -21.13
N GLY A 194 0.04 12.14 -20.37
CA GLY A 194 -0.85 12.86 -19.47
C GLY A 194 -0.15 13.46 -18.24
N HIS A 195 1.10 13.07 -17.98
CA HIS A 195 1.88 13.45 -16.80
C HIS A 195 3.26 13.99 -17.23
N PRO A 196 3.37 15.28 -17.60
CA PRO A 196 4.60 15.86 -18.17
C PRO A 196 5.86 15.63 -17.32
N SER A 197 5.72 15.64 -15.99
CA SER A 197 6.83 15.35 -15.06
C SER A 197 7.32 13.90 -15.14
N LEU A 198 6.41 12.92 -15.28
CA LEU A 198 6.79 11.52 -15.48
C LEU A 198 7.44 11.34 -16.85
N SER A 199 6.82 11.88 -17.90
CA SER A 199 7.35 11.79 -19.26
C SER A 199 8.75 12.42 -19.38
N GLY A 200 8.96 13.58 -18.78
CA GLY A 200 10.25 14.26 -18.75
C GLY A 200 11.34 13.40 -18.09
N ARG A 201 11.04 12.82 -16.92
CA ARG A 201 12.00 11.98 -16.18
C ARG A 201 12.31 10.66 -16.88
N ILE A 202 11.32 10.03 -17.52
CA ILE A 202 11.58 8.84 -18.36
C ILE A 202 12.54 9.22 -19.49
N ARG A 203 12.29 10.33 -20.21
CA ARG A 203 13.15 10.79 -21.31
C ARG A 203 14.57 11.12 -20.83
N GLU A 204 14.71 11.78 -19.69
CA GLU A 204 16.01 12.10 -19.10
C GLU A 204 16.78 10.83 -18.71
N ALA A 205 16.11 9.87 -18.09
CA ALA A 205 16.71 8.59 -17.73
C ALA A 205 17.12 7.77 -18.97
N THR A 206 16.30 7.74 -20.03
CA THR A 206 16.67 7.13 -21.32
C THR A 206 17.91 7.79 -21.91
N ALA A 207 17.93 9.13 -22.01
CA ALA A 207 19.08 9.84 -22.54
C ALA A 207 20.36 9.63 -21.69
N ALA A 208 20.22 9.48 -20.37
CA ALA A 208 21.33 9.17 -19.49
C ALA A 208 21.86 7.73 -19.71
N LEU A 209 20.99 6.76 -19.96
CA LEU A 209 21.37 5.40 -20.31
C LEU A 209 22.12 5.37 -21.66
N ASP A 210 21.59 6.02 -22.69
CA ASP A 210 22.21 6.08 -24.02
C ASP A 210 23.64 6.64 -23.95
N ARG A 211 23.85 7.72 -23.18
CA ARG A 211 25.19 8.31 -22.97
C ARG A 211 26.16 7.35 -22.27
N LYS A 212 25.67 6.52 -21.33
CA LYS A 212 26.52 5.52 -20.65
C LYS A 212 26.98 4.43 -21.62
N VAL A 213 26.05 3.91 -22.43
CA VAL A 213 26.35 2.88 -23.44
C VAL A 213 27.38 3.39 -24.45
N THR A 214 27.20 4.60 -25.01
CA THR A 214 28.18 5.17 -25.96
C THR A 214 29.57 5.36 -25.33
N LYS A 215 29.65 5.73 -24.05
CA LYS A 215 30.93 5.91 -23.35
C LYS A 215 31.66 4.57 -23.15
N GLU A 216 30.93 3.50 -22.85
CA GLU A 216 31.49 2.16 -22.68
C GLU A 216 31.97 1.57 -24.02
N GLU A 217 31.22 1.79 -25.11
CA GLU A 217 31.63 1.38 -26.45
C GLU A 217 32.90 2.10 -26.93
N THR A 218 33.00 3.41 -26.69
CA THR A 218 34.18 4.20 -27.06
C THR A 218 35.42 3.81 -26.27
N ALA A 219 35.28 3.55 -24.96
CA ALA A 219 36.38 3.07 -24.11
C ALA A 219 36.90 1.70 -24.56
N THR A 220 36.00 0.78 -24.93
CA THR A 220 36.37 -0.58 -25.38
C THR A 220 37.12 -0.53 -26.72
N ARG A 221 36.73 0.36 -27.63
CA ARG A 221 37.41 0.54 -28.93
C ARG A 221 38.82 1.14 -28.82
N SER A 222 39.12 1.90 -27.78
CA SER A 222 40.47 2.49 -27.58
C SER A 222 41.49 1.50 -26.99
N GLN A 223 41.05 0.30 -26.58
CA GLN A 223 41.92 -0.75 -26.01
C GLN A 223 42.32 -1.83 -27.03
N HIS A 224 41.80 -1.76 -28.26
CA HIS A 224 42.10 -2.65 -29.38
C HIS A 224 42.81 -1.88 -30.48
#